data_AF-A0A8J2TIS4-F1
#
_entry.id   AF-A0A8J2TIS4-F1
#
_cell.length_a   1.000
_cell.length_b   1.000
_cell.length_c   1.000
_cell.angle_alpha   90.00
_cell.angle_beta   90.00
_cell.angle_gamma   90.00
#
_symmetry.space_group_name_H-M   'P 1'
#
loop_
_entity.id
_entity.type
_entity.pdbx_description
1 polymer ?
#
loop_
_entity_poly.entity_id
_entity_poly.type
_entity_poly.pdbx_seq_one_letter_code
_entity_poly.pdbx_strand_id
1 'polypeptide(L)'
;MTKKAPDKSRFDDLFSAALERGGINPLTETQPTQAQANRTSKSTDPNYVRTTLYLPKRLHQQLKAVAVQEEREMSGIVEELIDTWLKSRDSSI
;
A
#
# COMPACT_ATOMS: atom_id res chain seq x y z
N MET A 1 14.22 -40.79 -19.81
CA MET A 1 13.76 -39.59 -19.06
C MET A 1 14.85 -38.54 -19.13
N THR A 2 14.70 -37.52 -19.99
CA THR A 2 15.65 -36.41 -20.12
C THR A 2 15.26 -35.29 -19.15
N LYS A 3 16.16 -34.93 -18.23
CA LYS A 3 15.92 -33.88 -17.25
C LYS A 3 16.03 -32.51 -17.96
N LYS A 4 14.92 -31.76 -18.03
CA LYS A 4 14.87 -30.38 -18.54
C LYS A 4 15.63 -29.47 -17.58
N ALA A 5 16.60 -28.71 -18.09
CA ALA A 5 17.33 -27.70 -17.31
C ALA A 5 16.37 -26.59 -16.83
N PRO A 6 16.60 -25.98 -15.65
CA PRO A 6 15.75 -24.90 -15.16
C PRO A 6 15.86 -23.68 -16.08
N ASP A 7 14.72 -23.17 -16.52
CA ASP A 7 14.60 -21.91 -17.26
C ASP A 7 15.15 -20.78 -16.38
N LYS A 8 16.32 -20.26 -16.73
CA LYS A 8 16.93 -19.12 -16.03
C LYS A 8 15.98 -17.94 -16.17
N SER A 9 15.51 -17.41 -15.04
CA SER A 9 14.52 -16.36 -15.04
C SER A 9 15.15 -15.09 -15.60
N ARG A 10 14.47 -14.36 -16.48
CA ARG A 10 14.95 -13.07 -17.05
C ARG A 10 15.27 -12.03 -15.97
N PHE A 11 14.80 -12.26 -14.75
CA PHE A 11 15.07 -11.43 -13.58
C PHE A 11 16.39 -11.78 -12.89
N ASP A 12 16.96 -12.98 -13.08
CA ASP A 12 18.23 -13.40 -12.47
C ASP A 12 19.38 -12.48 -12.87
N ASP A 13 19.42 -12.05 -14.13
CA ASP A 13 20.48 -11.16 -14.62
C ASP A 13 20.36 -9.76 -14.02
N LEU A 14 19.14 -9.30 -13.69
CA LEU A 14 18.90 -8.01 -13.03
C LEU A 14 19.32 -8.04 -11.55
N PHE A 15 18.99 -9.12 -10.83
CA PHE A 15 19.44 -9.30 -9.45
C PHE A 15 20.96 -9.42 -9.37
N SER A 16 21.56 -10.15 -10.30
CA SER A 16 23.01 -10.32 -10.38
C SER A 16 23.72 -9.00 -10.70
N ALA A 17 23.21 -8.23 -11.68
CA ALA A 17 23.77 -6.93 -12.02
C ALA A 17 23.64 -5.90 -10.88
N ALA A 18 22.58 -5.98 -10.07
CA ALA A 18 22.41 -5.14 -8.88
C ALA A 18 23.42 -5.52 -7.78
N LEU A 19 23.70 -6.81 -7.62
CA LEU A 19 24.70 -7.32 -6.68
C LEU A 19 26.12 -6.86 -7.06
N GLU A 20 26.44 -6.82 -8.36
CA GLU A 20 27.77 -6.41 -8.85
C GLU A 20 28.00 -4.89 -8.78
N ARG A 21 26.94 -4.07 -8.82
CA ARG A 21 27.04 -2.60 -8.84
C ARG A 21 27.02 -1.93 -7.46
N GLY A 22 26.63 -2.63 -6.41
CA GLY A 22 26.57 -2.08 -5.06
C GLY A 22 26.91 -3.15 -4.05
N GLY A 23 27.90 -2.89 -3.19
CA GLY A 23 28.33 -3.78 -2.12
C GLY A 23 27.23 -4.10 -1.12
N ILE A 24 26.34 -5.01 -1.47
CA ILE A 24 25.41 -5.66 -0.56
C ILE A 24 26.10 -6.96 -0.13
N ASN A 25 26.84 -6.89 0.97
CA ASN A 25 27.24 -8.09 1.70
C ASN A 25 25.96 -8.83 2.10
N PRO A 26 25.75 -10.11 1.74
CA PRO A 26 24.55 -10.85 2.11
C PRO A 26 24.53 -11.29 3.59
N LEU A 27 25.25 -10.58 4.47
CA LEU A 27 25.39 -10.91 5.89
C LEU A 27 25.15 -9.72 6.83
N THR A 28 24.48 -8.66 6.37
CA THR A 28 23.93 -7.70 7.33
C THR A 28 22.72 -8.37 8.01
N GLU A 29 22.99 -9.09 9.09
CA GLU A 29 22.01 -9.38 10.13
C GLU A 29 21.21 -8.10 10.34
N THR A 30 19.94 -8.15 9.94
CA THR A 30 18.99 -7.10 10.24
C THR A 30 18.79 -7.18 11.73
N GLN A 31 19.64 -6.50 12.48
CA GLN A 31 19.46 -6.27 13.90
C GLN A 31 18.05 -5.66 13.99
N PRO A 32 17.07 -6.34 14.63
CA PRO A 32 15.72 -5.81 14.69
C PRO A 32 15.81 -4.56 15.56
N THR A 33 15.74 -3.39 14.93
CA THR A 33 15.54 -2.13 15.63
C THR A 33 14.23 -2.25 16.39
N GLN A 34 14.33 -2.61 17.66
CA GLN A 34 13.24 -2.55 18.62
C GLN A 34 12.87 -1.08 18.81
N ALA A 35 11.94 -0.56 18.00
CA ALA A 35 11.03 0.55 18.34
C ALA A 35 10.18 1.00 17.13
N GLN A 36 9.29 0.14 16.65
CA GLN A 36 7.95 0.57 16.20
C GLN A 36 6.94 -0.49 16.63
N ALA A 37 6.83 -0.70 17.94
CA ALA A 37 5.72 -1.46 18.48
C ALA A 37 4.42 -0.76 18.04
N ASN A 38 3.60 -1.48 17.28
CA ASN A 38 2.22 -1.15 16.91
C ASN A 38 1.99 0.04 15.97
N ARG A 39 2.73 0.13 14.85
CA ARG A 39 2.09 0.68 13.64
C ARG A 39 1.22 -0.40 13.00
N THR A 40 0.10 -0.71 13.63
CA THR A 40 -0.92 -1.55 13.00
C THR A 40 -1.38 -0.80 11.76
N SER A 41 -1.15 -1.37 10.58
CA SER A 41 -1.76 -0.88 9.35
C SER A 41 -3.28 -0.80 9.52
N LYS A 42 -3.98 0.04 8.76
CA LYS A 42 -5.46 0.11 8.82
C LYS A 42 -6.14 -1.25 8.62
N SER A 43 -5.50 -2.18 7.92
CA SER A 43 -6.05 -3.53 7.72
C SER A 43 -5.96 -4.43 8.96
N THR A 44 -5.18 -4.05 9.97
CA THR A 44 -4.94 -4.79 11.22
C THR A 44 -5.54 -4.10 12.45
N ASP A 45 -6.04 -2.88 12.29
CA ASP A 45 -6.72 -2.13 13.35
C ASP A 45 -8.19 -2.60 13.45
N PRO A 46 -8.66 -3.07 14.62
CA PRO A 46 -10.03 -3.56 14.79
C PRO A 46 -11.10 -2.47 14.62
N ASN A 47 -10.74 -1.19 14.66
CA ASN A 47 -11.68 -0.08 14.43
C ASN A 47 -11.94 0.19 12.95
N TYR A 48 -11.23 -0.47 12.03
CA TYR A 48 -11.37 -0.29 10.60
C TYR A 48 -11.94 -1.54 9.93
N VAL A 49 -12.91 -1.33 9.03
CA VAL A 49 -13.42 -2.36 8.13
C VAL A 49 -13.04 -2.01 6.70
N ARG A 50 -12.50 -2.98 5.96
CA ARG A 50 -12.15 -2.77 4.54
C ARG A 50 -13.42 -2.73 3.69
N THR A 51 -13.66 -1.58 3.07
CA THR A 51 -14.76 -1.40 2.10
C THR A 51 -14.19 -1.26 0.69
N THR A 52 -14.71 -2.06 -0.24
CA THR A 52 -14.37 -1.95 -1.67
C THR A 52 -15.60 -1.51 -2.44
N LEU A 53 -15.47 -0.43 -3.22
CA LEU A 53 -16.57 0.18 -3.96
C LEU A 53 -16.10 0.62 -5.35
N TYR A 54 -17.02 0.63 -6.31
CA TYR A 54 -16.74 1.13 -7.64
C TYR A 54 -16.95 2.64 -7.70
N LEU A 55 -15.98 3.37 -8.26
CA LEU A 55 -16.10 4.80 -8.59
C LEU A 55 -15.99 4.97 -10.11
N PRO A 56 -16.70 5.95 -10.70
CA PRO A 56 -16.42 6.39 -12.06
C PRO A 56 -14.93 6.74 -12.21
N LYS A 57 -14.30 6.33 -13.31
CA LYS A 57 -12.86 6.50 -13.56
C LYS A 57 -12.39 7.95 -13.34
N ARG A 58 -13.15 8.91 -13.86
CA ARG A 58 -12.88 10.35 -13.71
C ARG A 58 -12.87 10.76 -12.23
N LEU A 59 -13.85 10.30 -11.46
CA LEU A 59 -13.95 10.62 -10.04
C LEU A 59 -12.78 10.03 -9.24
N HIS A 60 -12.42 8.77 -9.50
CA HIS A 60 -11.25 8.15 -8.86
C HIS A 60 -9.94 8.90 -9.16
N GLN A 61 -9.74 9.35 -10.40
CA GLN A 61 -8.57 10.13 -10.79
C GLN A 61 -8.52 11.49 -10.08
N GLN A 62 -9.66 12.18 -9.99
CA GLN A 62 -9.76 13.45 -9.26
C GLN A 62 -9.46 13.27 -7.77
N LEU A 63 -10.05 12.25 -7.13
CA LEU A 63 -9.77 11.92 -5.73
C LEU A 63 -8.27 11.67 -5.51
N LYS A 64 -7.64 10.88 -6.39
CA LYS A 64 -6.21 10.61 -6.31
C LYS A 64 -5.36 11.88 -6.46
N ALA A 65 -5.71 12.75 -7.41
CA ALA A 65 -4.98 13.99 -7.64
C ALA A 65 -5.03 14.92 -6.42
N VAL A 66 -6.23 15.11 -5.85
CA VAL A 66 -6.43 15.92 -4.64
C VAL A 66 -5.69 15.32 -3.44
N ALA A 67 -5.77 14.00 -3.26
CA ALA A 67 -5.05 13.31 -2.17
C ALA A 67 -3.54 13.53 -2.22
N VAL A 68 -2.95 13.50 -3.43
CA VAL A 68 -1.52 13.81 -3.62
C VAL A 68 -1.23 15.29 -3.36
N GLN A 69 -2.08 16.19 -3.84
CA GLN A 69 -1.88 17.64 -3.67
C GLN A 69 -1.96 18.08 -2.20
N GLU A 70 -2.85 17.48 -1.43
CA GLU A 70 -3.06 17.81 -0.01
C GLU A 70 -2.18 16.98 0.94
N GLU A 71 -1.37 16.04 0.42
CA GLU A 71 -0.59 15.08 1.22
C GLU A 71 -1.47 14.25 2.18
N ARG A 72 -2.69 13.92 1.75
CA ARG A 72 -3.69 13.18 2.55
C ARG A 72 -3.94 11.79 2.01
N GLU A 73 -4.35 10.88 2.89
CA GLU A 73 -4.78 9.54 2.48
C GLU A 73 -6.20 9.58 1.89
N MET A 74 -6.40 8.95 0.72
CA MET A 74 -7.71 8.85 0.07
C MET A 74 -8.80 8.27 0.98
N SER A 75 -8.46 7.30 1.83
CA SER A 75 -9.41 6.73 2.79
C SER A 75 -9.93 7.75 3.80
N GLY A 76 -9.07 8.69 4.25
CA GLY A 76 -9.49 9.72 5.20
C GLY A 76 -10.41 10.76 4.55
N ILE A 77 -10.12 11.13 3.29
CA ILE A 77 -11.01 12.00 2.51
C ILE A 77 -12.39 11.35 2.34
N VAL A 78 -12.43 10.05 2.01
CA VAL A 78 -13.69 9.31 1.86
C VAL A 78 -14.44 9.18 3.18
N GLU A 79 -13.73 8.94 4.29
CA GLU A 79 -14.31 8.87 5.64
C GLU A 79 -15.02 10.18 6.01
N GLU A 80 -14.36 11.33 5.85
CA GLU A 80 -14.95 12.66 6.12
C GLU A 80 -16.19 12.94 5.26
N LEU A 81 -16.14 12.59 3.97
CA LEU A 81 -17.27 12.77 3.05
C LEU A 81 -18.46 11.91 3.47
N ILE A 82 -18.24 10.66 3.86
CA ILE A 82 -19.28 9.75 4.32
C ILE A 82 -19.86 10.22 5.65
N ASP A 83 -19.02 10.57 6.62
CA ASP A 83 -19.43 11.06 7.94
C ASP A 83 -20.27 12.36 7.82
N THR A 84 -19.82 13.31 7.01
CA THR A 84 -20.57 14.55 6.72
C THR A 84 -21.93 14.26 6.09
N TRP A 85 -21.98 13.34 5.13
CA TRP A 85 -23.22 12.95 4.47
C TRP A 85 -24.20 12.25 5.42
N LEU A 86 -23.70 11.38 6.32
CA LEU A 86 -24.53 10.73 7.34
C LEU A 86 -25.09 11.75 8.35
N LYS A 87 -24.25 12.64 8.87
CA LYS A 87 -24.67 13.72 9.79
C LYS A 87 -25.74 14.65 9.20
N SER A 88 -25.65 14.90 7.88
CA SER A 88 -26.65 15.71 7.17
C SER A 88 -28.05 15.05 7.15
N ARG A 89 -28.11 13.73 7.27
CA ARG A 89 -29.37 12.95 7.28
C ARG A 89 -29.93 12.80 8.69
N ASP A 90 -29.07 12.62 9.68
CA ASP A 90 -29.50 12.54 11.08
C ASP A 90 -30.11 13.88 11.57
N SER A 91 -29.70 15.00 10.97
CA SER A 91 -30.33 16.31 11.22
C SER A 91 -31.73 16.47 10.62
N SER A 92 -32.20 15.45 9.87
CA SER A 92 -33.51 15.42 9.19
C SER A 92 -34.42 14.28 9.65
N ILE A 93 -34.06 13.59 10.76
CA ILE A 93 -34.89 12.56 11.42
C ILE A 93 -35.28 13.05 12.81
#